data_AF-Q5GU07-F1
#
_entry.id   AF-Q5GU07-F1
#
_cell.length_a   1.000
_cell.length_b   1.000
_cell.length_c   1.000
_cell.angle_alpha   90.00
_cell.angle_beta   90.00
_cell.angle_gamma   90.00
#
_symmetry.space_group_name_H-M   'P 1'
#
loop_
_entity.id
_entity.type
_entity.pdbx_description
1 polymer ?
#
loop_
_entity_poly.entity_id
_entity_poly.type
_entity_poly.pdbx_seq_one_letter_code
_entity_poly.pdbx_strand_id
1 'polypeptide(L)'
;MGGGPCASAHGNHDIRRHLQVPCARPIHLRQRQPPACRFHCNPKTIAMIIDCHGHYTTAPAAPDAFRKAQIAHDDDAHAPAPVYPHISDDALRESIELHQLRLLRERGADMTIFSPRASTMAHHIGDEAVSQVWTRHCNDLIARVVQLYPQTFIGVCQLPQSPGVPIAHSIAELERCVNQLRFVGCNLNPDPSGGHWNGVPLNDRAWYPFFEKMVELDVPAMVHVSGSCNANFHATGAHYLAL
;
A
#
# COMPACT_ATOMS: atom_id res chain seq x y z
N MET A 1 48.60 -30.11 33.71
CA MET A 1 48.14 -31.47 33.40
C MET A 1 47.34 -31.34 32.10
N GLY A 2 47.89 -31.48 30.90
CA GLY A 2 48.46 -32.70 30.28
C GLY A 2 47.30 -33.55 29.76
N GLY A 3 47.09 -33.90 28.49
CA GLY A 3 47.73 -33.66 27.19
C GLY A 3 46.74 -34.21 26.13
N GLY A 4 46.79 -33.75 24.87
CA GLY A 4 46.05 -34.40 23.77
C GLY A 4 46.77 -35.68 23.28
N PRO A 5 46.59 -36.11 22.02
CA PRO A 5 45.40 -36.33 21.19
C PRO A 5 45.29 -37.84 20.82
N CYS A 6 44.57 -38.21 19.75
CA CYS A 6 44.92 -39.26 18.76
C CYS A 6 43.76 -40.19 18.35
N ALA A 7 43.92 -40.72 17.14
CA ALA A 7 42.94 -41.29 16.25
C ALA A 7 42.78 -42.82 16.34
N SER A 8 41.70 -43.25 15.67
CA SER A 8 41.59 -44.44 14.81
C SER A 8 41.73 -45.87 15.37
N ALA A 9 40.62 -46.59 15.18
CA ALA A 9 40.51 -47.86 14.45
C ALA A 9 40.42 -49.20 15.23
N HIS A 10 39.61 -50.09 14.63
CA HIS A 10 39.55 -51.57 14.72
C HIS A 10 38.61 -52.18 15.76
N GLY A 11 37.53 -52.83 15.29
CA GLY A 11 37.36 -54.26 15.56
C GLY A 11 36.03 -54.78 15.01
N ASN A 12 36.13 -55.52 13.91
CA ASN A 12 35.08 -56.33 13.26
C ASN A 12 34.61 -57.45 14.21
N HIS A 13 33.30 -57.67 14.34
CA HIS A 13 32.78 -59.03 14.45
C HIS A 13 31.55 -59.25 13.58
N ASP A 14 31.79 -60.16 12.65
CA ASP A 14 30.96 -60.83 11.66
C ASP A 14 29.74 -61.54 12.29
N ILE A 15 28.62 -61.58 11.57
CA ILE A 15 27.92 -62.81 11.18
C ILE A 15 27.00 -62.44 10.00
N ARG A 16 27.50 -62.69 8.78
CA ARG A 16 26.68 -62.87 7.59
C ARG A 16 26.08 -64.28 7.55
N ARG A 17 24.76 -64.37 7.31
CA ARG A 17 24.00 -65.39 6.53
C ARG A 17 22.52 -65.04 6.75
N HIS A 18 21.73 -64.60 5.77
CA HIS A 18 21.36 -65.32 4.55
C HIS A 18 20.75 -64.39 3.47
N LEU A 19 21.16 -64.65 2.22
CA LEU A 19 20.36 -64.74 0.98
C LEU A 19 19.45 -63.53 0.63
N GLN A 20 19.94 -62.62 -0.21
CA GLN A 20 19.76 -62.58 -1.68
C GLN A 20 18.53 -61.75 -2.13
N VAL A 21 18.79 -60.52 -2.56
CA VAL A 21 17.94 -59.80 -3.52
C VAL A 21 18.85 -59.07 -4.53
N PRO A 22 18.58 -59.12 -5.85
CA PRO A 22 19.49 -58.63 -6.89
C PRO A 22 19.67 -57.11 -6.89
N CYS A 23 20.88 -56.68 -7.22
CA CYS A 23 21.29 -55.29 -7.42
C CYS A 23 20.40 -54.60 -8.47
N ALA A 24 19.54 -53.67 -8.02
CA ALA A 24 18.86 -52.73 -8.90
C ALA A 24 19.84 -51.61 -9.31
N ARG A 25 19.89 -51.33 -10.62
CA ARG A 25 20.77 -50.34 -11.27
C ARG A 25 20.62 -48.94 -10.65
N PRO A 26 21.68 -48.12 -10.65
CA PRO A 26 21.59 -46.74 -10.17
C PRO A 26 20.62 -45.94 -11.05
N ILE A 27 19.57 -45.42 -10.43
CA ILE A 27 18.65 -44.48 -11.09
C ILE A 27 19.41 -43.16 -11.22
N HIS A 28 19.85 -42.84 -12.44
CA HIS A 28 20.31 -41.48 -12.75
C HIS A 28 19.13 -40.53 -12.57
N LEU A 29 19.14 -39.78 -11.46
CA LEU A 29 18.33 -38.59 -11.29
C LEU A 29 18.72 -37.61 -12.41
N ARG A 30 17.93 -37.57 -13.49
CA ARG A 30 17.98 -36.47 -14.46
C ARG A 30 17.71 -35.19 -13.68
N GLN A 31 18.74 -34.36 -13.52
CA GLN A 31 18.57 -32.97 -13.15
C GLN A 31 17.69 -32.33 -14.23
N ARG A 32 16.40 -32.17 -13.96
CA ARG A 32 15.54 -31.31 -14.76
C ARG A 32 15.94 -29.89 -14.42
N GLN A 33 16.67 -29.23 -15.32
CA GLN A 33 16.75 -27.77 -15.28
C GLN A 33 15.32 -27.22 -15.24
N PRO A 34 15.00 -26.26 -14.34
CA PRO A 34 13.72 -25.58 -14.41
C PRO A 34 13.61 -24.93 -15.80
N PRO A 35 12.43 -24.94 -16.45
CA PRO A 35 12.30 -24.25 -17.71
C PRO A 35 12.65 -22.79 -17.46
N ALA A 36 13.65 -22.29 -18.19
CA ALA A 36 13.89 -20.86 -18.23
C ALA A 36 12.58 -20.20 -18.62
N CYS A 37 12.00 -19.38 -17.74
CA CYS A 37 10.93 -18.46 -18.09
C CYS A 37 11.51 -17.44 -19.08
N ARG A 38 11.67 -17.86 -20.34
CA ARG A 38 11.84 -16.97 -21.46
C ARG A 38 10.45 -16.51 -21.83
N PHE A 39 9.99 -15.45 -21.17
CA PHE A 39 8.98 -14.59 -21.78
C PHE A 39 9.56 -14.13 -23.12
N HIS A 40 9.22 -14.84 -24.20
CA HIS A 40 9.43 -14.35 -25.55
C HIS A 40 8.41 -13.21 -25.73
N CYS A 41 8.79 -12.01 -25.32
CA CYS A 41 8.05 -10.81 -25.70
C CYS A 41 8.19 -10.68 -27.22
N ASN A 42 7.08 -10.92 -27.92
CA ASN A 42 6.96 -10.61 -29.34
C ASN A 42 7.22 -9.11 -29.55
N PRO A 43 8.22 -8.68 -30.33
CA PRO A 43 8.59 -7.26 -30.49
C PRO A 43 7.57 -6.40 -31.25
N LYS A 44 6.33 -6.87 -31.44
CA LYS A 44 5.26 -6.17 -32.19
C LYS A 44 3.98 -5.88 -31.40
N THR A 45 3.95 -6.16 -30.10
CA THR A 45 2.89 -5.67 -29.19
C THR A 45 3.56 -4.79 -28.15
N ILE A 46 3.36 -3.48 -28.27
CA ILE A 46 3.71 -2.52 -27.22
C ILE A 46 2.73 -2.79 -26.07
N ALA A 47 3.14 -3.61 -25.10
CA ALA A 47 2.32 -3.87 -23.93
C ALA A 47 2.34 -2.63 -23.03
N MET A 48 1.16 -2.14 -22.65
CA MET A 48 1.05 -1.07 -21.65
C MET A 48 1.38 -1.63 -20.26
N ILE A 49 2.26 -0.96 -19.54
CA ILE A 49 2.69 -1.28 -18.18
C ILE A 49 2.03 -0.30 -17.21
N ILE A 50 1.07 -0.80 -16.43
CA ILE A 50 0.34 -0.03 -15.43
C ILE A 50 0.85 -0.40 -14.03
N ASP A 51 1.39 0.57 -13.31
CA ASP A 51 1.69 0.46 -11.89
C ASP A 51 0.41 0.72 -11.08
N CYS A 52 -0.16 -0.32 -10.50
CA CYS A 52 -1.42 -0.23 -9.77
C CYS A 52 -1.31 0.43 -8.39
N HIS A 53 -0.10 0.78 -7.92
CA HIS A 53 0.09 1.27 -6.56
C HIS A 53 1.12 2.40 -6.46
N GLY A 54 0.66 3.64 -6.68
CA GLY A 54 1.44 4.85 -6.48
C GLY A 54 0.82 5.81 -5.47
N HIS A 55 1.66 6.40 -4.62
CA HIS A 55 1.26 7.44 -3.66
C HIS A 55 1.97 8.76 -3.94
N TYR A 56 1.29 9.89 -3.70
CA TYR A 56 1.91 11.22 -3.83
C TYR A 56 2.79 11.58 -2.63
N THR A 57 3.91 10.88 -2.51
CA THR A 57 4.84 10.99 -1.37
C THR A 57 5.74 12.22 -1.42
N THR A 58 5.71 13.01 -2.48
CA THR A 58 6.64 14.13 -2.74
C THR A 58 5.92 15.46 -2.92
N ALA A 59 4.65 15.55 -2.51
CA ALA A 59 3.88 16.79 -2.58
C ALA A 59 4.67 17.99 -1.99
N PRO A 60 4.41 19.22 -2.47
CA PRO A 60 5.02 20.43 -1.90
C PRO A 60 4.85 20.52 -0.37
N ALA A 61 5.66 21.34 0.29
CA ALA A 61 5.61 21.47 1.75
C ALA A 61 4.30 22.08 2.29
N ALA A 62 3.54 22.77 1.43
CA ALA A 62 2.37 23.53 1.82
C ALA A 62 1.20 22.68 2.38
N PRO A 63 0.79 21.55 1.76
CA PRO A 63 -0.12 20.58 2.37
C PRO A 63 0.31 20.09 3.76
N ASP A 64 1.60 19.77 3.94
CA ASP A 64 2.12 19.29 5.23
C ASP A 64 2.08 20.41 6.29
N ALA A 65 2.32 21.67 5.90
CA ALA A 65 2.16 22.82 6.79
C ALA A 65 0.70 23.05 7.20
N PHE A 66 -0.25 22.94 6.26
CA PHE A 66 -1.68 22.98 6.56
C PHE A 66 -2.06 21.87 7.54
N ARG A 67 -1.64 20.62 7.28
CA ARG A 67 -1.98 19.48 8.14
C ARG A 67 -1.47 19.69 9.57
N LYS A 68 -0.26 20.21 9.75
CA LYS A 68 0.28 20.56 11.07
C LYS A 68 -0.57 21.62 11.78
N ALA A 69 -0.96 22.67 11.07
CA ALA A 69 -1.83 23.71 11.64
C ALA A 69 -3.23 23.17 11.99
N GLN A 70 -3.78 22.28 11.16
CA GLN A 70 -5.07 21.65 11.40
C GLN A 70 -5.05 20.78 12.67
N ILE A 71 -4.01 19.97 12.85
CA ILE A 71 -3.85 19.15 14.06
C ILE A 71 -3.69 20.05 15.29
N ALA A 72 -2.86 21.10 15.21
CA ALA A 72 -2.70 22.03 16.34
C ALA A 72 -4.00 22.75 16.73
N HIS A 73 -4.87 23.06 15.77
CA HIS A 73 -6.18 23.68 16.03
C HIS A 73 -7.20 22.69 16.60
N ASP A 74 -7.13 21.42 16.21
CA ASP A 74 -7.94 20.35 16.79
C ASP A 74 -7.54 20.06 18.25
N ASP A 75 -6.23 20.08 18.54
CA ASP A 75 -5.70 19.91 19.90
C ASP A 75 -5.98 21.12 20.81
N ASP A 76 -5.97 22.34 20.26
CA ASP A 76 -6.28 23.59 20.97
C ASP A 76 -7.12 24.54 20.10
N ALA A 77 -8.40 24.69 20.45
CA ALA A 77 -9.33 25.56 19.75
C ALA A 77 -8.93 27.06 19.76
N HIS A 78 -7.99 27.49 20.63
CA HIS A 78 -7.44 28.85 20.60
C HIS A 78 -6.33 29.04 19.58
N ALA A 79 -5.74 27.96 19.07
CA ALA A 79 -4.76 28.05 17.98
C ALA A 79 -5.43 28.60 16.72
N PRO A 80 -4.69 29.29 15.83
CA PRO A 80 -5.28 29.87 14.61
C PRO A 80 -5.95 28.82 13.73
N ALA A 81 -7.15 29.14 13.22
CA ALA A 81 -7.84 28.28 12.28
C ALA A 81 -6.97 28.04 11.03
N PRO A 82 -6.82 26.79 10.56
CA PRO A 82 -5.95 26.46 9.44
C PRO A 82 -6.57 26.96 8.13
N VAL A 83 -5.76 27.60 7.29
CA VAL A 83 -6.16 28.03 5.94
C VAL A 83 -5.43 27.19 4.91
N TYR A 84 -6.17 26.54 4.02
CA TYR A 84 -5.54 25.72 2.98
C TYR A 84 -4.81 26.63 1.98
N PRO A 85 -3.50 26.41 1.75
CA PRO A 85 -2.71 27.30 0.91
C PRO A 85 -3.04 27.11 -0.57
N HIS A 86 -2.87 28.18 -1.35
CA HIS A 86 -2.79 28.05 -2.80
C HIS A 86 -1.46 27.37 -3.18
N ILE A 87 -1.55 26.30 -3.96
CA ILE A 87 -0.38 25.58 -4.49
C ILE A 87 -0.40 25.77 -6.01
N SER A 88 0.65 26.34 -6.60
CA SER A 88 0.71 26.54 -8.05
C SER A 88 0.86 25.22 -8.80
N ASP A 89 0.41 25.19 -10.06
CA ASP A 89 0.65 24.03 -10.92
C ASP A 89 2.15 23.76 -11.11
N ASP A 90 2.98 24.81 -11.23
CA ASP A 90 4.44 24.66 -11.35
C ASP A 90 5.06 23.93 -10.16
N ALA A 91 4.61 24.21 -8.93
CA ALA A 91 5.08 23.49 -7.75
C ALA A 91 4.68 22.01 -7.79
N LEU A 92 3.48 21.69 -8.32
CA LEU A 92 3.07 20.30 -8.54
C LEU A 92 3.93 19.64 -9.62
N ARG A 93 4.18 20.34 -10.74
CA ARG A 93 5.00 19.81 -11.83
C ARG A 93 6.40 19.50 -11.34
N GLU A 94 7.07 20.44 -10.69
CA GLU A 94 8.41 20.25 -10.12
C GLU A 94 8.47 19.01 -9.22
N SER A 95 7.51 18.90 -8.29
CA SER A 95 7.47 17.78 -7.34
C SER A 95 7.27 16.41 -8.00
N ILE A 96 6.52 16.33 -9.10
CA ILE A 96 6.22 15.10 -9.85
C ILE A 96 7.36 14.76 -10.82
N GLU A 97 7.87 15.74 -11.55
CA GLU A 97 8.88 15.57 -12.59
C GLU A 97 10.22 15.11 -12.01
N LEU A 98 10.64 15.70 -10.88
CA LEU A 98 11.90 15.35 -10.22
C LEU A 98 11.87 13.95 -9.57
N HIS A 99 10.67 13.39 -9.33
CA HIS A 99 10.48 12.19 -8.53
C HIS A 99 9.72 11.10 -9.30
N GLN A 100 8.38 11.03 -9.19
CA GLN A 100 7.58 9.92 -9.72
C GLN A 100 7.74 9.78 -11.23
N LEU A 101 7.60 10.88 -11.98
CA LEU A 101 7.64 10.81 -13.45
C LEU A 101 9.01 10.38 -13.97
N ARG A 102 10.09 10.85 -13.33
CA ARG A 102 11.46 10.40 -13.64
C ARG A 102 11.60 8.89 -13.42
N LEU A 103 11.17 8.40 -12.26
CA LEU A 103 11.28 6.97 -11.94
C LEU A 103 10.39 6.08 -12.81
N LEU A 104 9.18 6.52 -13.17
CA LEU A 104 8.29 5.79 -14.08
C LEU A 104 8.92 5.63 -15.46
N ARG A 105 9.51 6.70 -16.00
CA ARG A 105 10.25 6.69 -17.27
C ARG A 105 11.47 5.77 -17.20
N GLU A 106 12.27 5.88 -16.14
CA GLU A 106 13.45 5.02 -15.94
C GLU A 106 13.09 3.53 -15.83
N ARG A 107 11.90 3.20 -15.30
CA ARG A 107 11.40 1.83 -15.13
C ARG A 107 10.57 1.31 -16.30
N GLY A 108 10.24 2.17 -17.27
CA GLY A 108 9.41 1.81 -18.42
C GLY A 108 7.93 1.58 -18.08
N ALA A 109 7.41 2.25 -17.05
CA ALA A 109 5.98 2.24 -16.75
C ALA A 109 5.25 3.33 -17.54
N ASP A 110 4.08 3.01 -18.10
CA ASP A 110 3.29 3.93 -18.92
C ASP A 110 2.30 4.74 -18.07
N MET A 111 1.69 4.11 -17.08
CA MET A 111 0.68 4.73 -16.22
C MET A 111 0.81 4.26 -14.77
N THR A 112 0.39 5.11 -13.83
CA THR A 112 0.28 4.79 -12.42
C THR A 112 -1.10 5.13 -11.88
N ILE A 113 -1.70 4.18 -11.18
CA ILE A 113 -2.86 4.43 -10.33
C ILE A 113 -2.35 5.17 -9.10
N PHE A 114 -2.79 6.42 -8.93
CA PHE A 114 -2.17 7.39 -8.05
C PHE A 114 -3.13 7.87 -6.97
N SER A 115 -2.72 7.75 -5.72
CA SER A 115 -3.52 8.12 -4.55
C SER A 115 -2.76 9.00 -3.56
N PRO A 116 -3.43 9.61 -2.56
CA PRO A 116 -2.75 10.37 -1.51
C PRO A 116 -1.71 9.56 -0.72
N ARG A 117 -0.75 10.25 -0.08
CA ARG A 117 0.28 9.62 0.75
C ARG A 117 -0.34 8.83 1.91
N ALA A 118 -0.21 7.50 1.87
CA ALA A 118 -0.83 6.61 2.86
C ALA A 118 -0.44 6.90 4.32
N SER A 119 0.83 7.14 4.62
CA SER A 119 1.30 7.39 6.00
C SER A 119 0.71 8.66 6.63
N THR A 120 0.17 9.57 5.82
CA THR A 120 -0.44 10.82 6.26
C THR A 120 -1.95 10.87 6.07
N MET A 121 -2.60 9.75 5.68
CA MET A 121 -4.07 9.65 5.76
C MET A 121 -4.52 9.85 7.21
N ALA A 122 -3.80 9.21 8.15
CA ALA A 122 -3.81 9.47 9.58
C ALA A 122 -5.21 9.59 10.20
N HIS A 123 -6.10 8.64 9.86
CA HIS A 123 -7.49 8.60 10.31
C HIS A 123 -7.67 8.66 11.83
N HIS A 124 -6.66 8.24 12.60
CA HIS A 124 -6.67 8.24 14.06
C HIS A 124 -6.43 9.63 14.68
N ILE A 125 -6.23 10.68 13.87
CA ILE A 125 -6.00 12.05 14.33
C ILE A 125 -7.23 12.91 14.08
N GLY A 126 -7.78 13.44 15.17
CA GLY A 126 -8.98 14.26 15.19
C GLY A 126 -10.27 13.46 15.00
N ASP A 127 -11.32 14.16 14.59
CA ASP A 127 -12.65 13.61 14.42
C ASP A 127 -13.03 13.39 12.94
N GLU A 128 -14.31 13.09 12.71
CA GLU A 128 -14.88 12.92 11.37
C GLU A 128 -14.73 14.20 10.53
N ALA A 129 -14.98 15.37 11.10
CA ALA A 129 -14.91 16.63 10.38
C ALA A 129 -13.48 16.96 9.94
N VAL A 130 -12.50 16.75 10.83
CA VAL A 130 -11.07 16.87 10.52
C VAL A 130 -10.69 15.93 9.36
N SER A 131 -11.15 14.68 9.43
CA SER A 131 -10.88 13.65 8.43
C SER A 131 -11.51 13.97 7.07
N GLN A 132 -12.73 14.53 7.06
CA GLN A 132 -13.41 14.98 5.84
C GLN A 132 -12.67 16.12 5.15
N VAL A 133 -12.29 17.17 5.89
CA VAL A 133 -11.56 18.32 5.34
C VAL A 133 -10.22 17.89 4.77
N TRP A 134 -9.44 17.11 5.54
CA TRP A 134 -8.13 16.66 5.10
C TRP A 134 -8.22 15.79 3.84
N THR A 135 -9.18 14.86 3.81
CA THR A 135 -9.41 13.97 2.68
C THR A 135 -9.74 14.71 1.40
N ARG A 136 -10.62 15.71 1.47
CA ARG A 136 -10.96 16.51 0.29
C ARG A 136 -9.73 17.20 -0.29
N HIS A 137 -8.92 17.83 0.55
CA HIS A 137 -7.69 18.48 0.12
C HIS A 137 -6.69 17.51 -0.53
N CYS A 138 -6.51 16.33 0.05
CA CYS A 138 -5.66 15.29 -0.52
C CYS A 138 -6.16 14.81 -1.88
N ASN A 139 -7.46 14.49 -2.00
CA ASN A 139 -8.05 14.01 -3.25
C ASN A 139 -8.05 15.08 -4.34
N ASP A 140 -8.31 16.34 -3.99
CA ASP A 140 -8.24 17.47 -4.93
C ASP A 140 -6.82 17.66 -5.47
N LEU A 141 -5.80 17.45 -4.63
CA LEU A 141 -4.40 17.50 -5.05
C LEU A 141 -4.07 16.39 -6.06
N ILE A 142 -4.57 15.17 -5.85
CA ILE A 142 -4.43 14.07 -6.80
C ILE A 142 -5.16 14.38 -8.11
N ALA A 143 -6.37 14.92 -8.04
CA ALA A 143 -7.13 15.30 -9.23
C ALA A 143 -6.38 16.33 -10.07
N ARG A 144 -5.72 17.31 -9.43
CA ARG A 144 -4.86 18.28 -10.13
C ARG A 144 -3.66 17.61 -10.78
N VAL A 145 -2.98 16.68 -10.12
CA VAL A 145 -1.86 15.94 -10.74
C VAL A 145 -2.33 15.15 -11.96
N VAL A 146 -3.50 14.48 -11.87
CA VAL A 146 -4.11 13.76 -13.00
C VAL A 146 -4.42 14.72 -14.15
N GLN A 147 -4.95 15.91 -13.88
CA GLN A 147 -5.19 16.92 -14.91
C GLN A 147 -3.91 17.41 -15.59
N LEU A 148 -2.81 17.54 -14.83
CA LEU A 148 -1.52 17.98 -15.36
C LEU A 148 -0.81 16.91 -16.20
N TYR A 149 -1.11 15.62 -15.94
CA TYR A 149 -0.45 14.45 -16.54
C TYR A 149 -1.45 13.30 -16.82
N PRO A 150 -2.50 13.52 -17.62
CA PRO A 150 -3.62 12.57 -17.74
C PRO A 150 -3.27 11.27 -18.48
N GLN A 151 -2.13 11.24 -19.17
CA GLN A 151 -1.61 10.05 -19.84
C GLN A 151 -0.77 9.16 -18.92
N THR A 152 -0.34 9.68 -17.76
CA THR A 152 0.59 8.99 -16.85
C THR A 152 -0.04 8.67 -15.51
N PHE A 153 -1.02 9.45 -15.03
CA PHE A 153 -1.68 9.18 -13.75
C PHE A 153 -3.18 9.04 -13.91
N ILE A 154 -3.75 8.11 -13.14
CA ILE A 154 -5.19 7.99 -12.94
C ILE A 154 -5.50 7.92 -11.44
N GLY A 155 -6.52 8.65 -10.98
CA GLY A 155 -6.73 8.89 -9.56
C GLY A 155 -7.44 7.76 -8.83
N VAL A 156 -7.03 7.51 -7.59
CA VAL A 156 -7.73 6.71 -6.57
C VAL A 156 -7.84 7.55 -5.30
N CYS A 157 -9.00 7.55 -4.65
CA CYS A 157 -9.23 8.42 -3.49
C CYS A 157 -8.78 7.77 -2.19
N GLN A 158 -8.38 8.59 -1.22
CA GLN A 158 -8.50 8.20 0.18
C GLN A 158 -9.93 8.50 0.67
N LEU A 159 -10.36 7.78 1.71
CA LEU A 159 -11.69 7.96 2.32
C LEU A 159 -11.59 8.72 3.64
N PRO A 160 -12.58 9.53 4.03
CA PRO A 160 -12.58 10.26 5.29
C PRO A 160 -13.01 9.35 6.46
N GLN A 161 -12.34 8.22 6.63
CA GLN A 161 -12.58 7.31 7.76
C GLN A 161 -12.04 7.92 9.05
N SER A 162 -12.70 7.63 10.17
CA SER A 162 -12.25 7.98 11.53
C SER A 162 -12.64 6.87 12.51
N PRO A 163 -11.91 6.67 13.63
CA PRO A 163 -12.25 5.69 14.65
C PRO A 163 -13.68 5.86 15.16
N GLY A 164 -14.43 4.75 15.23
CA GLY A 164 -15.81 4.75 15.74
C GLY A 164 -16.87 5.32 14.79
N VAL A 165 -16.49 5.86 13.63
CA VAL A 165 -17.42 6.42 12.64
C VAL A 165 -17.82 5.35 11.62
N PRO A 166 -19.12 5.19 11.28
CA PRO A 166 -19.56 4.25 10.27
C PRO A 166 -18.95 4.54 8.88
N ILE A 167 -18.46 3.50 8.20
CA ILE A 167 -17.88 3.65 6.85
C ILE A 167 -18.86 4.22 5.82
N ALA A 168 -20.17 4.05 6.04
CA ALA A 168 -21.21 4.66 5.20
C ALA A 168 -21.06 6.19 5.08
N HIS A 169 -20.49 6.87 6.07
CA HIS A 169 -20.25 8.32 6.00
C HIS A 169 -19.18 8.70 4.96
N SER A 170 -18.32 7.76 4.55
CA SER A 170 -17.34 7.97 3.48
C SER A 170 -17.91 7.87 2.06
N ILE A 171 -19.17 7.44 1.90
CA ILE A 171 -19.82 7.26 0.59
C ILE A 171 -19.84 8.55 -0.22
N ALA A 172 -20.15 9.69 0.42
CA ALA A 172 -20.24 10.96 -0.27
C ALA A 172 -18.91 11.38 -0.93
N GLU A 173 -17.78 11.07 -0.30
CA GLU A 173 -16.47 11.36 -0.88
C GLU A 173 -16.10 10.37 -2.00
N LEU A 174 -16.49 9.09 -1.88
CA LEU A 174 -16.34 8.12 -2.96
C LEU A 174 -17.11 8.58 -4.20
N GLU A 175 -18.39 8.93 -4.05
CA GLU A 175 -19.23 9.43 -5.12
C GLU A 175 -18.66 10.70 -5.75
N ARG A 176 -18.17 11.64 -4.95
CA ARG A 176 -17.53 12.86 -5.45
C ARG A 176 -16.30 12.52 -6.30
N CYS A 177 -15.42 11.67 -5.79
CA CYS A 177 -14.18 11.31 -6.48
C CYS A 177 -14.44 10.57 -7.78
N VAL A 178 -15.36 9.61 -7.80
CA VAL A 178 -15.68 8.83 -9.01
C VAL A 178 -16.45 9.68 -10.02
N ASN A 179 -17.54 10.32 -9.59
CA ASN A 179 -18.46 11.00 -10.52
C ASN A 179 -17.93 12.36 -10.99
N GLN A 180 -17.25 13.11 -10.13
CA GLN A 180 -16.81 14.48 -10.43
C GLN A 180 -15.31 14.53 -10.78
N LEU A 181 -14.46 13.80 -10.06
CA LEU A 181 -13.00 13.81 -10.27
C LEU A 181 -12.51 12.70 -11.20
N ARG A 182 -13.40 11.79 -11.63
CA ARG A 182 -13.10 10.68 -12.55
C ARG A 182 -12.08 9.68 -11.99
N PHE A 183 -12.07 9.49 -10.68
CA PHE A 183 -11.25 8.47 -10.04
C PHE A 183 -11.79 7.06 -10.30
N VAL A 184 -10.91 6.07 -10.23
CA VAL A 184 -11.19 4.67 -10.62
C VAL A 184 -11.16 3.70 -9.46
N GLY A 185 -11.18 4.19 -8.22
CA GLY A 185 -11.09 3.35 -7.03
C GLY A 185 -10.89 4.15 -5.76
N CYS A 186 -10.80 3.43 -4.64
CA CYS A 186 -10.49 4.00 -3.33
C CYS A 186 -9.45 3.17 -2.56
N ASN A 187 -8.79 3.82 -1.61
CA ASN A 187 -8.03 3.16 -0.55
C ASN A 187 -8.97 3.00 0.65
N LEU A 188 -9.25 1.75 1.01
CA LEU A 188 -10.10 1.38 2.14
C LEU A 188 -9.23 0.95 3.31
N ASN A 189 -9.27 1.70 4.41
CA ASN A 189 -8.51 1.36 5.60
C ASN A 189 -9.30 0.36 6.49
N PRO A 190 -8.79 -0.86 6.71
CA PRO A 190 -9.45 -1.83 7.58
C PRO A 190 -9.29 -1.50 9.06
N ASP A 191 -8.36 -0.62 9.42
CA ASP A 191 -8.08 -0.19 10.79
C ASP A 191 -7.88 1.35 10.88
N PRO A 192 -8.97 2.13 10.95
CA PRO A 192 -8.90 3.58 11.15
C PRO A 192 -8.22 3.99 12.47
N SER A 193 -8.08 3.07 13.43
CA SER A 193 -7.52 3.33 14.77
C SER A 193 -6.00 3.48 14.83
N GLY A 194 -5.30 3.23 13.72
CA GLY A 194 -3.85 3.43 13.64
C GLY A 194 -3.04 2.36 14.38
N GLY A 195 -3.39 1.09 14.22
CA GLY A 195 -2.60 -0.04 14.71
C GLY A 195 -3.12 -0.66 16.00
N HIS A 196 -4.32 -0.28 16.44
CA HIS A 196 -4.99 -0.90 17.58
C HIS A 196 -5.98 -1.99 17.16
N TRP A 197 -6.36 -2.04 15.88
CA TRP A 197 -7.31 -3.04 15.35
C TRP A 197 -8.59 -3.16 16.18
N ASN A 198 -9.11 -2.03 16.64
CA ASN A 198 -10.30 -1.98 17.50
C ASN A 198 -11.64 -1.94 16.72
N GLY A 199 -11.58 -1.97 15.39
CA GLY A 199 -12.73 -2.01 14.50
C GLY A 199 -13.26 -3.43 14.27
N VAL A 200 -14.15 -3.56 13.28
CA VAL A 200 -14.72 -4.85 12.86
C VAL A 200 -14.03 -5.38 11.59
N PRO A 201 -13.91 -6.71 11.41
CA PRO A 201 -13.26 -7.28 10.23
C PRO A 201 -14.04 -6.96 8.94
N LEU A 202 -13.36 -6.98 7.78
CA LEU A 202 -13.95 -6.59 6.48
C LEU A 202 -15.12 -7.48 6.02
N ASN A 203 -15.32 -8.66 6.62
CA ASN A 203 -16.48 -9.52 6.35
C ASN A 203 -17.71 -9.16 7.20
N ASP A 204 -17.60 -8.21 8.14
CA ASP A 204 -18.72 -7.74 8.94
C ASP A 204 -19.73 -6.94 8.09
N ARG A 205 -21.01 -7.02 8.46
CA ARG A 205 -22.10 -6.33 7.76
C ARG A 205 -22.02 -4.81 7.87
N ALA A 206 -21.30 -4.26 8.84
CA ALA A 206 -21.07 -2.83 8.96
C ALA A 206 -20.42 -2.21 7.70
N TRP A 207 -19.69 -3.01 6.90
CA TRP A 207 -19.07 -2.56 5.66
C TRP A 207 -19.99 -2.58 4.43
N TYR A 208 -21.11 -3.32 4.51
CA TYR A 208 -21.94 -3.61 3.33
C TYR A 208 -22.48 -2.37 2.64
N PRO A 209 -22.97 -1.32 3.35
CA PRO A 209 -23.44 -0.11 2.68
C PRO A 209 -22.37 0.53 1.78
N PHE A 210 -21.10 0.47 2.21
CA PHE A 210 -19.99 0.98 1.41
C PHE A 210 -19.65 0.06 0.24
N PHE A 211 -19.65 -1.26 0.45
CA PHE A 211 -19.43 -2.24 -0.63
C PHE A 211 -20.53 -2.19 -1.69
N GLU A 212 -21.79 -2.03 -1.30
CA GLU A 212 -22.91 -1.83 -2.23
C GLU A 212 -22.68 -0.59 -3.09
N LYS A 213 -22.20 0.51 -2.51
CA LYS A 213 -21.84 1.70 -3.27
C LYS A 213 -20.65 1.49 -4.21
N MET A 214 -19.63 0.75 -3.79
CA MET A 214 -18.51 0.38 -4.67
C MET A 214 -18.98 -0.44 -5.87
N VAL A 215 -19.90 -1.39 -5.66
CA VAL A 215 -20.53 -2.18 -6.73
C VAL A 215 -21.37 -1.29 -7.65
N GLU A 216 -22.17 -0.38 -7.09
CA GLU A 216 -22.98 0.56 -7.87
C GLU A 216 -22.12 1.47 -8.77
N LEU A 217 -21.00 1.96 -8.24
CA LEU A 217 -20.06 2.83 -8.97
C LEU A 217 -19.08 2.06 -9.85
N ASP A 218 -19.08 0.73 -9.80
CA ASP A 218 -18.13 -0.16 -10.50
C ASP A 218 -16.66 0.19 -10.25
N VAL A 219 -16.29 0.35 -8.96
CA VAL A 219 -14.92 0.71 -8.57
C VAL A 219 -14.33 -0.26 -7.53
N PRO A 220 -13.07 -0.69 -7.70
CA PRO A 220 -12.37 -1.49 -6.70
C PRO A 220 -11.91 -0.66 -5.50
N ALA A 221 -11.61 -1.35 -4.40
CA ALA A 221 -10.86 -0.79 -3.27
C ALA A 221 -9.52 -1.51 -3.10
N MET A 222 -8.46 -0.75 -2.87
CA MET A 222 -7.22 -1.26 -2.31
C MET A 222 -7.34 -1.26 -0.78
N VAL A 223 -7.21 -2.43 -0.14
CA VAL A 223 -7.15 -2.50 1.33
C VAL A 223 -5.81 -1.92 1.77
N HIS A 224 -5.84 -0.75 2.39
CA HIS A 224 -4.64 0.02 2.69
C HIS A 224 -4.74 0.75 4.04
N VAL A 225 -3.82 0.43 4.95
CA VAL A 225 -3.71 1.10 6.25
C VAL A 225 -2.92 2.42 6.15
N SER A 226 -2.87 3.18 7.24
CA SER A 226 -2.09 4.42 7.34
C SER A 226 -0.84 4.27 8.22
N GLY A 227 -0.37 5.35 8.83
CA GLY A 227 0.59 5.32 9.93
C GLY A 227 0.01 4.66 11.18
N SER A 228 0.89 4.16 12.03
CA SER A 228 0.57 3.55 13.32
C SER A 228 0.86 4.52 14.46
N CYS A 229 -0.06 4.60 15.43
CA CYS A 229 0.12 5.21 16.74
C CYS A 229 0.28 4.16 17.85
N ASN A 230 0.44 2.89 17.51
CA ASN A 230 0.71 1.81 18.46
C ASN A 230 2.10 1.98 19.10
N ALA A 231 2.17 1.97 20.43
CA ALA A 231 3.41 2.17 21.18
C ALA A 231 4.44 1.03 21.02
N ASN A 232 3.99 -0.17 20.66
CA ASN A 232 4.82 -1.37 20.64
C ASN A 232 5.37 -1.69 19.24
N PHE A 233 4.70 -1.24 18.19
CA PHE A 233 5.01 -1.62 16.82
C PHE A 233 5.07 -0.42 15.87
N HIS A 234 6.15 -0.35 15.08
CA HIS A 234 6.21 0.52 13.92
C HIS A 234 5.10 0.17 12.91
N ALA A 235 4.70 1.11 12.05
CA ALA A 235 3.56 0.95 11.11
C ALA A 235 3.56 -0.37 10.34
N THR A 236 4.70 -0.78 9.79
CA THR A 236 4.79 -2.06 9.07
C THR A 236 4.51 -3.26 9.98
N GLY A 237 5.04 -3.21 11.21
CA GLY A 237 4.81 -4.23 12.23
C GLY A 237 3.35 -4.28 12.65
N ALA A 238 2.77 -3.14 12.99
CA ALA A 238 1.40 -3.02 13.50
C ALA A 238 0.34 -3.55 12.51
N HIS A 239 0.60 -3.47 11.21
CA HIS A 239 -0.42 -3.76 10.20
C HIS A 239 -0.16 -4.99 9.33
N TYR A 240 1.10 -5.32 9.04
CA TYR A 240 1.40 -6.37 8.05
C TYR A 240 2.13 -7.58 8.63
N LEU A 241 2.75 -7.44 9.80
CA LEU A 241 3.61 -8.47 10.38
C LEU A 241 3.19 -8.92 11.78
N ALA A 242 2.30 -8.20 12.45
CA ALA A 242 1.75 -8.60 13.73
C ALA A 242 0.89 -9.87 13.54
N LEU A 243 1.41 -10.98 14.05
CA LEU A 243 0.73 -12.28 14.21
C LEU A 243 0.41 -12.50 15.68
#